data_AF-A0A945VX23-F1
#
_entry.id   AF-A0A945VX23-F1
#
_cell.length_a   1.000
_cell.length_b   1.000
_cell.length_c   1.000
_cell.angle_alpha   90.00
_cell.angle_beta   90.00
_cell.angle_gamma   90.00
#
_symmetry.space_group_name_H-M   'P 1'
#
loop_
_entity.id
_entity.type
_entity.pdbx_description
1 polymer ?
#
loop_
_entity_poly.entity_id
_entity_poly.type
_entity_poly.pdbx_seq_one_letter_code
_entity_poly.pdbx_strand_id
1 'polypeptide(L)' 'MEDLIKALQIFLKYGNARCPICCVHDILLIDPSIRFEDVSEEDRKELDELDFFFSSEFDCFGSFRFGSA' A
#
# COMPACT_ATOMS: atom_id res chain seq x y z
N MET A 1 9.52 -6.54 9.05
CA MET A 1 10.24 -5.95 7.89
C MET A 1 9.96 -6.75 6.63
N GLU A 2 10.04 -8.08 6.67
CA GLU A 2 9.71 -8.95 5.52
C GLU A 2 8.32 -8.68 4.95
N ASP A 3 7.31 -8.52 5.80
CA ASP A 3 5.94 -8.19 5.38
C ASP A 3 5.83 -6.88 4.57
N LEU A 4 6.51 -5.83 5.01
CA LEU A 4 6.53 -4.55 4.28
C LEU A 4 7.24 -4.71 2.92
N ILE A 5 8.35 -5.45 2.88
CA ILE A 5 9.06 -5.72 1.62
C ILE A 5 8.15 -6.52 0.67
N LYS A 6 7.41 -7.51 1.17
CA LYS A 6 6.45 -8.29 0.38
C LYS A 6 5.35 -7.40 -0.19
N ALA A 7 4.76 -6.51 0.61
CA ALA A 7 3.76 -5.56 0.14
C ALA A 7 4.32 -4.63 -0.96
N LEU A 8 5.54 -4.08 -0.78
CA LEU A 8 6.17 -3.23 -1.79
C LEU A 8 6.48 -3.97 -3.09
N GLN A 9 6.83 -5.27 -3.03
CA GLN A 9 6.99 -6.11 -4.22
C GLN A 9 5.67 -6.33 -4.96
N ILE A 10 4.53 -6.38 -4.26
CA ILE A 10 3.21 -6.42 -4.88
C ILE A 10 2.92 -5.08 -5.56
N PHE A 11 3.08 -3.95 -4.86
CA PHE A 11 2.84 -2.62 -5.44
C PHE A 11 3.74 -2.33 -6.66
N LEU A 12 4.98 -2.85 -6.66
CA LEU A 12 5.91 -2.71 -7.78
C LEU A 12 5.36 -3.28 -9.11
N LYS A 13 4.43 -4.24 -9.06
CA LYS A 13 3.77 -4.79 -10.26
C LYS A 13 2.89 -3.75 -10.96
N TYR A 14 2.38 -2.78 -10.22
CA TYR A 14 1.36 -1.81 -10.67
C TYR A 14 1.93 -0.39 -10.85
N GLY A 15 3.04 -0.07 -10.17
CA GLY A 15 3.70 1.22 -10.31
C GLY A 15 5.13 1.19 -9.77
N ASN A 16 5.99 2.05 -10.29
CA ASN A 16 7.38 2.18 -9.86
C ASN A 16 7.77 3.65 -9.69
N ALA A 17 7.01 4.36 -8.86
CA ALA A 17 7.32 5.74 -8.56
C ALA A 17 8.62 5.86 -7.76
N ARG A 18 9.34 6.95 -8.00
CA ARG A 18 10.60 7.25 -7.32
C ARG A 18 10.43 7.43 -5.80
N CYS A 19 9.27 7.93 -5.38
CA CYS A 19 8.89 8.13 -3.98
C CYS A 19 7.54 7.44 -3.74
N PRO A 20 7.51 6.10 -3.59
CA PRO A 20 6.28 5.33 -3.62
C PRO A 20 5.51 5.33 -2.30
N ILE A 21 6.06 5.98 -1.27
CA ILE A 21 5.54 5.96 0.10
C ILE A 21 5.53 7.38 0.66
N CYS A 22 4.44 7.72 1.35
CA CYS A 22 4.31 8.91 2.18
C CYS A 22 3.86 8.47 3.58
N CYS A 23 4.38 9.07 4.65
CA CYS A 23 3.85 8.84 6.00
C CYS A 23 3.19 10.12 6.50
N VAL A 24 1.94 10.00 6.96
CA VAL A 24 1.16 11.12 7.50
C VAL A 24 0.48 10.64 8.78
N HIS A 25 0.76 11.33 9.89
CA HIS A 25 0.37 10.87 11.23
C HIS A 25 0.84 9.43 11.48
N ASP A 26 -0.07 8.51 11.80
CA ASP A 26 0.20 7.10 12.10
C ASP A 26 -0.09 6.18 10.90
N ILE A 27 -0.08 6.73 9.67
CA ILE A 27 -0.44 6.01 8.44
C ILE A 27 0.70 6.07 7.43
N LEU A 28 1.09 4.91 6.93
CA LEU A 28 1.90 4.78 5.72
C LEU A 28 0.95 4.72 4.53
N LEU A 29 1.11 5.61 3.56
CA LEU A 29 0.33 5.69 2.31
C LEU A 29 1.22 5.33 1.12
N ILE A 30 0.66 4.60 0.17
CA ILE A 30 1.29 4.20 -1.10
C ILE A 30 0.96 5.23 -2.18
N ASP A 31 1.82 5.35 -3.17
CA ASP A 31 1.62 6.22 -4.34
C ASP A 31 0.18 6.12 -4.90
N PRO A 32 -0.57 7.24 -4.96
CA PRO A 32 -1.95 7.26 -5.45
C PRO A 32 -2.08 6.94 -6.94
N SER A 33 -0.96 6.82 -7.68
CA SER A 33 -1.01 6.32 -9.07
C SER A 33 -1.43 4.84 -9.15
N ILE A 34 -1.28 4.06 -8.06
CA ILE A 34 -1.73 2.67 -7.97
C ILE A 34 -3.18 2.66 -7.49
N ARG A 35 -4.12 2.60 -8.44
CA ARG A 35 -5.57 2.62 -8.16
C ARG A 35 -6.05 1.26 -7.66
N PHE A 36 -7.08 1.25 -6.82
CA PHE A 36 -7.63 0.02 -6.25
C PHE A 36 -8.06 -0.98 -7.34
N GLU A 37 -8.73 -0.48 -8.38
CA GLU A 37 -9.27 -1.24 -9.51
C GLU A 37 -8.20 -1.88 -10.40
N ASP A 38 -6.99 -1.33 -10.43
CA ASP A 38 -5.87 -1.86 -11.22
C ASP A 38 -5.18 -3.03 -10.53
N VAL A 39 -5.32 -3.16 -9.20
CA VAL A 39 -4.76 -4.25 -8.41
C VAL A 39 -5.66 -5.49 -8.50
N SER A 40 -5.07 -6.64 -8.83
CA SER A 40 -5.81 -7.90 -8.94
C SER A 40 -6.46 -8.30 -7.61
N GLU A 41 -7.56 -9.06 -7.66
CA GLU A 41 -8.23 -9.55 -6.44
C GLU A 41 -7.30 -10.39 -5.55
N GLU A 42 -6.44 -11.21 -6.15
CA GLU A 42 -5.44 -12.02 -5.43
C GLU A 42 -4.44 -11.14 -4.67
N ASP A 43 -3.85 -10.15 -5.35
CA ASP A 43 -2.91 -9.24 -4.71
C ASP A 43 -3.58 -8.33 -3.67
N ARG A 44 -4.83 -7.89 -3.91
CA ARG A 44 -5.59 -7.13 -2.90
C ARG A 44 -5.82 -7.95 -1.63
N LYS A 45 -6.14 -9.23 -1.77
CA LYS A 45 -6.32 -10.13 -0.63
C LYS A 45 -5.02 -10.33 0.15
N GLU A 46 -3.90 -10.53 -0.56
CA GLU A 46 -2.59 -10.64 0.07
C GLU A 46 -2.19 -9.33 0.78
N LEU A 47 -2.49 -8.17 0.19
CA LEU A 47 -2.27 -6.87 0.84
C LEU A 47 -3.11 -6.70 2.11
N ASP A 48 -4.38 -7.14 2.10
CA ASP A 48 -5.26 -7.13 3.27
C ASP A 48 -4.69 -8.02 4.40
N GLU A 49 -4.18 -9.22 4.06
CA GLU A 49 -3.49 -10.12 5.01
C GLU A 49 -2.19 -9.50 5.58
N LEU A 50 -1.59 -8.53 4.88
CA LEU A 50 -0.42 -7.76 5.31
C LEU A 50 -0.78 -6.44 6.04
N ASP A 51 -2.05 -6.25 6.42
CA ASP A 51 -2.58 -5.04 7.08
C ASP A 51 -2.49 -3.76 6.20
N PHE A 52 -2.63 -3.89 4.89
CA PHE A 52 -2.89 -2.77 3.98
C PHE A 52 -4.38 -2.68 3.64
N PHE A 53 -4.90 -1.46 3.65
CA PHE A 53 -6.29 -1.15 3.31
C PHE A 53 -6.32 -0.06 2.23
N PHE A 54 -7.44 0.04 1.50
CA PHE A 54 -7.68 1.18 0.63
C PHE A 54 -8.35 2.32 1.41
N SER A 55 -7.71 3.48 1.47
CA SER A 55 -8.29 4.68 2.09
C SER A 55 -9.08 5.46 1.07
N SER A 56 -10.40 5.54 1.24
CA SER A 56 -11.25 6.41 0.42
C SER A 56 -11.02 7.90 0.69
N GLU A 57 -10.45 8.26 1.84
CA GLU A 57 -10.09 9.65 2.17
C GLU A 57 -8.86 10.11 1.37
N PHE A 58 -7.85 9.25 1.23
CA PHE A 58 -6.61 9.56 0.52
C PHE A 58 -6.57 9.03 -0.92
N ASP A 59 -7.59 8.29 -1.34
CA ASP A 59 -7.71 7.63 -2.64
C ASP A 59 -6.47 6.77 -2.99
N CYS A 60 -5.93 6.05 -2.00
CA CYS A 60 -4.74 5.22 -2.15
C CYS A 60 -4.69 4.11 -1.09
N PHE A 61 -3.78 3.13 -1.28
CA PHE A 61 -3.52 2.12 -0.27
C PHE A 61 -2.75 2.71 0.91
N GLY A 62 -3.04 2.23 2.12
CA GLY A 62 -2.31 2.60 3.31
C GLY A 62 -2.26 1.50 4.36
N SER A 63 -1.44 1.69 5.39
CA SER A 63 -1.31 0.78 6.52
C SER A 63 -1.02 1.56 7.80
N PHE A 64 -1.80 1.27 8.85
CA PHE A 64 -1.51 1.75 10.20
C PHE A 64 -0.34 0.99 10.81
N ARG A 65 -0.28 -0.34 10.58
CA ARG A 65 0.78 -1.21 11.11
C ARG A 65 2.17 -0.76 10.72
N PHE A 66 2.36 -0.25 9.50
CA PHE A 66 3.64 0.26 9.03
C PHE A 66 3.76 1.80 9.12
N GLY A 67 2.70 2.49 9.52
CA GLY A 67 2.69 3.95 9.74
C GLY A 67 3.02 4.36 11.19
N SER A 68 2.70 3.50 12.17
CA SER A 68 3.04 3.69 13.58
C SER A 68 4.32 2.94 13.97
N ALA A 69 5.21 3.60 14.72
CA ALA A 69 6.44 3.01 15.25
C ALA A 69 6.21 2.11 16.47
#